data_AF-A0A7C2EWC3-F1
#
_entry.id   AF-A0A7C2EWC3-F1
#
_cell.length_a   1.000
_cell.length_b   1.000
_cell.length_c   1.000
_cell.angle_alpha   90.00
_cell.angle_beta   90.00
_cell.angle_gamma   90.00
#
_symmetry.space_group_name_H-M   'P 1'
#
loop_
_entity.id
_entity.type
_entity.pdbx_description
1 polymer ?
#
loop_
_entity_poly.entity_id
_entity_poly.type
_entity_poly.pdbx_seq_one_letter_code
_entity_poly.pdbx_strand_id
1 'polypeptide(L)'
;MPPEYATRRQHARLTFSAPVSGAITSSHIVNVLDLSLGGARVEHTIILRPGSSCYIRVPLSERVLTVNCRIVWSKAIGRTEGETGETGLLYHSGVQFGAMAQATRNQLAAYLQSKGG
;
A
#
# COMPACT_ATOMS: atom_id res chain seq x y z
N MET A 1 -13.08 -27.96 -7.14
CA MET A 1 -11.72 -27.38 -7.20
C MET A 1 -11.82 -25.96 -7.73
N PRO A 2 -11.47 -24.92 -6.96
CA PRO A 2 -11.30 -23.58 -7.51
C PRO A 2 -9.89 -23.40 -8.08
N PRO A 3 -9.69 -22.54 -9.11
CA PRO A 3 -8.37 -22.31 -9.68
C PRO A 3 -7.49 -21.52 -8.71
N GLU A 4 -6.35 -22.10 -8.37
CA GLU A 4 -5.28 -21.46 -7.62
C GLU A 4 -4.62 -20.40 -8.51
N TYR A 5 -5.11 -19.15 -8.47
CA TYR A 5 -4.33 -18.02 -8.95
C TYR A 5 -3.17 -17.78 -7.99
N ALA A 6 -2.14 -18.63 -8.08
CA ALA A 6 -0.85 -18.38 -7.49
C ALA A 6 -0.22 -17.19 -8.22
N THR A 7 -0.57 -15.97 -7.79
CA THR A 7 0.16 -14.75 -8.15
C THR A 7 1.59 -14.92 -7.63
N ARG A 8 2.46 -15.42 -8.51
CA ARG A 8 3.87 -15.63 -8.21
C ARG A 8 4.51 -14.26 -8.03
N ARG A 9 5.04 -14.02 -6.82
CA ARG A 9 5.61 -12.73 -6.43
C ARG A 9 6.82 -12.42 -7.31
N GLN A 10 6.80 -11.30 -8.02
CA GLN A 10 7.88 -10.88 -8.92
C GLN A 10 8.96 -10.03 -8.23
N HIS A 11 8.67 -9.50 -7.03
CA HIS A 11 9.57 -8.59 -6.31
C HIS A 11 9.58 -8.88 -4.80
N ALA A 12 10.76 -8.70 -4.19
CA ALA A 12 10.93 -8.74 -2.73
C ALA A 12 10.17 -7.59 -2.06
N ARG A 13 9.59 -7.84 -0.88
CA ARG A 13 8.86 -6.85 -0.06
C ARG A 13 9.66 -6.57 1.21
N LEU A 14 9.72 -5.30 1.60
CA LEU A 14 10.20 -4.90 2.91
C LEU A 14 8.99 -4.72 3.82
N THR A 15 9.01 -5.44 4.94
CA THR A 15 8.06 -5.26 6.04
C THR A 15 8.63 -4.20 6.97
N PHE A 16 7.87 -3.14 7.21
CA PHE A 16 8.30 -2.12 8.16
C PHE A 16 8.07 -2.60 9.59
N SER A 17 9.03 -2.35 10.48
CA SER A 17 8.90 -2.65 11.92
C SER A 17 7.89 -1.74 12.63
N ALA A 18 7.57 -0.57 12.03
CA ALA A 18 6.49 0.31 12.43
C ALA A 18 5.76 0.84 11.16
N PRO A 19 4.44 1.05 11.19
CA PRO A 19 3.69 1.52 10.03
C PRO A 19 4.22 2.87 9.51
N VAL A 20 4.39 2.99 8.19
CA VAL A 20 4.69 4.28 7.55
C VAL A 20 3.40 4.87 7.01
N SER A 21 3.03 6.07 7.45
CA SER A 21 1.84 6.76 6.96
C SER A 21 2.00 7.12 5.48
N GLY A 22 1.11 6.61 4.63
CA GLY A 22 0.96 7.01 3.22
C GLY A 22 -0.46 7.56 3.00
N ALA A 23 -0.66 8.39 1.98
CA ALA A 23 -2.00 8.87 1.64
C ALA A 23 -2.52 8.18 0.38
N ILE A 24 -3.74 7.62 0.42
CA ILE A 24 -4.46 7.19 -0.78
C ILE A 24 -5.37 8.34 -1.20
N THR A 25 -5.16 8.87 -2.40
CA THR A 25 -5.95 9.97 -3.02
C THR A 25 -6.36 11.05 -2.02
N SER A 26 -5.43 11.95 -1.71
CA SER A 26 -5.57 13.28 -1.07
C SER A 26 -6.34 13.45 0.25
N SER A 27 -7.14 12.48 0.72
CA SER A 27 -8.10 12.70 1.82
C SER A 27 -8.10 11.59 2.87
N HIS A 28 -7.53 10.42 2.58
CA HIS A 28 -7.51 9.29 3.51
C HIS A 28 -6.09 8.85 3.81
N ILE A 29 -5.71 8.95 5.09
CA ILE A 29 -4.45 8.44 5.61
C ILE A 29 -4.57 6.92 5.69
N VAL A 30 -3.57 6.22 5.16
CA VAL A 30 -3.44 4.77 5.25
C VAL A 30 -2.08 4.39 5.82
N ASN A 31 -2.02 3.25 6.47
CA ASN A 31 -0.79 2.70 7.03
C ASN A 31 -0.17 1.77 5.99
N VAL A 32 1.05 2.05 5.51
CA VAL A 32 1.78 1.13 4.64
C VAL A 32 2.44 0.06 5.52
N LEU A 33 2.00 -1.19 5.39
CA LEU A 33 2.51 -2.33 6.17
C LEU A 33 3.73 -2.98 5.51
N ASP A 34 3.75 -3.03 4.19
CA ASP A 34 4.83 -3.58 3.40
C ASP A 34 4.88 -2.93 2.02
N LEU A 35 6.09 -2.67 1.54
CA LEU A 35 6.36 -1.97 0.29
C LEU A 35 7.35 -2.74 -0.56
N SER A 36 7.14 -2.72 -1.87
CA SER A 36 8.02 -3.27 -2.89
C SER A 36 8.04 -2.39 -4.13
N LEU A 37 8.94 -2.69 -5.06
CA LEU A 37 8.97 -2.02 -6.37
C LEU A 37 7.68 -2.20 -7.19
N GLY A 38 6.91 -3.26 -6.94
CA GLY A 38 5.71 -3.59 -7.71
C GLY A 38 4.40 -3.22 -7.03
N GLY A 39 4.43 -2.77 -5.77
CA GLY A 39 3.21 -2.53 -5.00
C GLY A 39 3.45 -2.50 -3.50
N ALA A 40 2.34 -2.39 -2.76
CA ALA A 40 2.32 -2.35 -1.31
C ALA A 40 1.17 -3.18 -0.75
N ARG A 41 1.20 -3.47 0.55
CA ARG A 41 -0.03 -3.72 1.30
C ARG A 41 -0.20 -2.61 2.33
N VAL A 42 -1.45 -2.17 2.42
CA VAL A 42 -1.87 -1.01 3.19
C VAL A 42 -2.99 -1.41 4.14
N GLU A 43 -3.05 -0.73 5.27
CA GLU A 43 -4.12 -0.83 6.25
C GLU A 43 -4.88 0.50 6.32
N HIS A 44 -6.21 0.42 6.38
CA HIS A 44 -7.09 1.57 6.30
C HIS A 44 -8.49 1.24 6.82
N THR A 45 -9.30 2.27 7.05
CA THR A 45 -10.68 2.15 7.56
C THR A 45 -11.75 2.35 6.50
N ILE A 46 -11.37 2.76 5.28
CA ILE A 46 -12.28 2.96 4.16
C ILE A 46 -12.49 1.69 3.31
N ILE A 47 -13.57 1.62 2.56
CA ILE A 47 -13.79 0.51 1.64
C ILE A 47 -13.03 0.77 0.33
N LEU A 48 -11.97 -0.02 0.08
CA LEU A 48 -11.27 -0.05 -1.20
C LEU A 48 -11.73 -1.28 -2.00
N ARG A 49 -12.27 -1.05 -3.20
CA ARG A 49 -12.79 -2.12 -4.06
C ARG A 49 -11.68 -2.70 -4.95
N PRO A 50 -11.50 -4.03 -4.99
CA PRO A 50 -10.61 -4.67 -5.95
C PRO A 50 -10.94 -4.26 -7.39
N GLY A 51 -9.91 -4.06 -8.19
CA GLY A 51 -10.00 -3.58 -9.57
C GLY A 51 -10.00 -2.07 -9.72
N SER A 52 -10.31 -1.29 -8.68
CA SER A 52 -10.29 0.17 -8.71
C SER A 52 -8.87 0.73 -8.81
N SER A 53 -8.74 1.85 -9.53
CA SER A 53 -7.50 2.62 -9.59
C SER A 53 -7.46 3.66 -8.46
N CYS A 54 -6.28 3.87 -7.89
CA CYS A 54 -6.03 4.88 -6.87
C CYS A 54 -4.63 5.47 -7.04
N TYR A 55 -4.35 6.54 -6.32
CA TYR A 55 -2.99 7.07 -6.18
C TYR A 55 -2.53 6.86 -4.76
N ILE A 56 -1.31 6.37 -4.58
CA ILE A 56 -0.65 6.36 -3.28
C ILE A 56 0.42 7.44 -3.28
N ARG A 57 0.45 8.19 -2.18
CA ARG A 57 1.48 9.14 -1.82
C ARG A 57 2.32 8.54 -0.71
N VAL A 58 3.54 8.09 -1.02
CA VAL A 58 4.49 7.58 -0.03
C VAL A 58 5.50 8.69 0.29
N PRO A 59 5.62 9.13 1.55
CA PRO A 59 6.70 10.02 1.95
C PRO A 59 8.03 9.23 1.91
N LEU A 60 8.88 9.57 0.94
CA LEU A 60 10.25 9.06 0.80
C LEU A 60 11.22 10.14 1.27
N SER A 61 11.60 10.10 2.55
CA SER A 61 12.49 11.08 3.18
C SER A 61 12.02 12.53 2.92
N GLU A 62 12.68 13.27 2.02
CA GLU A 62 12.39 14.68 1.72
C GLU A 62 11.37 14.89 0.57
N ARG A 63 10.87 13.82 -0.05
CA ARG A 63 9.95 13.91 -1.19
C ARG A 63 8.75 13.00 -1.03
N VAL A 64 7.63 13.40 -1.62
CA VAL A 64 6.44 12.54 -1.68
C VAL A 64 6.38 11.87 -3.04
N LEU A 65 6.57 10.55 -3.06
CA LEU A 65 6.33 9.73 -4.24
C LEU A 65 4.83 9.59 -4.45
N THR A 66 4.31 10.06 -5.59
CA THR A 66 2.93 9.79 -6.01
C THR A 66 2.91 8.77 -7.12
N VAL A 67 2.24 7.64 -6.91
CA VAL A 67 2.19 6.52 -7.86
C VAL A 67 0.75 6.11 -8.14
N ASN A 68 0.40 5.94 -9.41
CA ASN A 68 -0.87 5.32 -9.80
C ASN A 68 -0.82 3.82 -9.48
N CYS A 69 -1.88 3.33 -8.86
CA CYS A 69 -1.98 1.97 -8.38
C CYS A 69 -3.35 1.38 -8.74
N ARG A 70 -3.42 0.05 -8.73
CA ARG A 70 -4.68 -0.70 -8.79
C ARG A 70 -4.84 -1.53 -7.53
N ILE A 71 -6.03 -1.52 -6.93
CA ILE A 71 -6.35 -2.41 -5.82
C ILE A 71 -6.46 -3.84 -6.38
N VAL A 72 -5.60 -4.76 -5.93
CA VAL A 72 -5.61 -6.16 -6.37
C VAL A 72 -6.46 -7.03 -5.45
N TRP A 73 -6.53 -6.71 -4.17
CA TRP A 73 -7.39 -7.37 -3.19
C TRP A 73 -7.65 -6.42 -2.02
N SER A 74 -8.75 -6.67 -1.30
CA SER A 74 -9.13 -5.93 -0.09
C SER A 74 -9.87 -6.89 0.84
N LYS A 75 -9.51 -6.90 2.12
CA LYS A 75 -10.05 -7.82 3.13
C LYS A 75 -10.24 -7.08 4.45
N ALA A 76 -11.42 -7.20 5.05
CA ALA A 76 -11.66 -6.78 6.42
C ALA A 76 -10.89 -7.72 7.37
N ILE A 77 -10.06 -7.14 8.24
CA ILE A 77 -9.23 -7.87 9.19
C ILE A 77 -9.67 -7.69 10.64
N GLY A 78 -10.52 -6.71 10.93
CA GLY A 78 -11.02 -6.49 12.27
C GLY A 78 -11.93 -5.27 12.37
N ARG A 79 -12.24 -4.90 13.61
CA ARG A 79 -12.88 -3.64 13.94
C ARG A 79 -11.85 -2.69 14.54
N THR A 80 -12.00 -1.41 14.28
CA THR A 80 -11.25 -0.36 14.96
C THR A 80 -12.24 0.54 15.68
N GLU A 81 -11.86 1.04 16.85
CA GLU A 81 -12.59 2.09 17.54
C GLU A 81 -12.05 3.43 17.03
N GLY A 82 -12.93 4.28 16.51
CA GLY A 82 -12.59 5.67 16.20
C GLY A 82 -12.50 6.48 17.49
N GLU A 83 -11.83 7.64 17.42
CA GLU A 83 -11.62 8.52 18.58
C GLU A 83 -12.94 9.01 19.23
N THR A 84 -14.06 8.94 18.51
CA THR A 84 -15.41 9.31 18.97
C THR A 84 -16.27 8.12 19.41
N GLY A 85 -15.69 6.90 19.51
CA GLY A 85 -16.43 5.68 19.88
C GLY A 85 -17.18 5.01 18.73
N GLU A 86 -17.02 5.51 17.50
CA GLU A 86 -17.56 4.85 16.30
C GLU A 86 -16.78 3.57 15.99
N THR A 87 -17.48 2.44 15.80
CA THR A 87 -16.86 1.18 15.43
C THR A 87 -16.71 1.10 13.90
N GLY A 88 -15.48 1.27 13.42
CA GLY A 88 -15.12 1.11 12.00
C GLY A 88 -14.65 -0.31 11.68
N LEU A 89 -14.65 -0.65 10.39
CA LEU A 89 -13.96 -1.86 9.91
C LEU A 89 -12.53 -1.52 9.52
N LEU A 90 -11.58 -2.32 9.99
CA LEU A 90 -10.19 -2.24 9.60
C LEU A 90 -9.96 -3.19 8.42
N TYR A 91 -9.36 -2.67 7.36
CA TYR A 91 -9.09 -3.41 6.14
C TYR A 91 -7.60 -3.49 5.87
N HIS A 92 -7.16 -4.63 5.35
CA HIS A 92 -5.92 -4.72 4.60
C HIS A 92 -6.25 -4.77 3.12
N SER A 93 -5.51 -4.01 2.32
CA SER A 93 -5.60 -4.06 0.87
C SER A 93 -4.23 -4.21 0.24
N GLY A 94 -4.17 -4.99 -0.84
CA GLY A 94 -3.03 -5.06 -1.72
C GLY A 94 -3.20 -4.08 -2.86
N VAL A 95 -2.14 -3.32 -3.13
CA VAL A 95 -2.08 -2.38 -4.25
C VAL A 95 -0.93 -2.76 -5.16
N GLN A 96 -1.18 -2.74 -6.46
CA GLN A 96 -0.18 -2.94 -7.50
C GLN A 96 0.15 -1.61 -8.14
N PHE A 97 1.43 -1.28 -8.24
CA PHE A 97 1.88 -0.07 -8.92
C PHE A 97 1.73 -0.22 -10.43
N GLY A 98 1.19 0.81 -11.06
CA GLY A 98 1.15 0.94 -12.51
C GLY A 98 2.52 1.26 -13.10
N ALA A 99 2.53 1.64 -14.37
CA ALA A 99 3.74 2.13 -15.02
C ALA A 99 4.25 3.38 -14.28
N MET A 100 5.55 3.41 -13.99
CA MET A 100 6.25 4.52 -13.35
C MET A 100 7.45 4.91 -14.18
N ALA A 101 7.82 6.19 -14.16
CA ALA A 101 9.07 6.65 -14.77
C ALA A 101 10.28 5.95 -14.13
N GLN A 102 11.33 5.69 -14.91
CA GLN A 102 12.52 4.99 -14.42
C GLN A 102 13.19 5.72 -13.24
N ALA A 103 13.23 7.06 -13.28
CA ALA A 103 13.73 7.87 -12.17
C ALA A 103 12.93 7.61 -10.87
N THR A 104 11.61 7.57 -10.97
CA THR A 104 10.71 7.24 -9.86
C THR A 104 10.94 5.83 -9.33
N ARG A 105 11.12 4.85 -10.22
CA ARG A 105 11.43 3.47 -9.85
C ARG A 105 12.77 3.36 -9.12
N ASN A 106 13.79 4.10 -9.58
CA ASN A 106 15.10 4.13 -8.94
C ASN A 106 15.05 4.78 -7.55
N GLN A 107 14.26 5.84 -7.38
CA GLN A 107 14.04 6.47 -6.08
C GLN A 107 13.38 5.51 -5.09
N LEU A 108 12.35 4.79 -5.52
CA LEU A 108 11.71 3.77 -4.69
C LEU A 108 12.68 2.62 -4.36
N ALA A 109 13.50 2.18 -5.32
CA ALA A 109 14.52 1.16 -5.09
C ALA A 109 15.53 1.58 -4.03
N ALA A 110 16.06 2.81 -4.15
CA ALA A 110 17.03 3.36 -3.20
C ALA A 110 16.43 3.51 -1.79
N TYR A 111 15.18 3.95 -1.70
CA TYR A 111 14.46 4.03 -0.42
C TYR A 111 14.27 2.65 0.23
N LEU A 112 13.89 1.64 -0.56
CA LEU A 112 13.76 0.28 -0.06
C LEU A 112 15.12 -0.22 0.46
N GLN A 113 16.20 -0.04 -0.30
CA GLN A 113 17.53 -0.44 0.14
C GLN A 113 17.98 0.24 1.44
N SER A 114 17.68 1.53 1.64
CA SER A 114 18.07 2.25 2.85
C SER A 114 17.26 1.90 4.10
N LYS A 115 16.08 1.29 3.93
CA LYS A 115 15.20 0.85 5.03
C LYS A 115 15.22 -0.66 5.28
N GLY A 116 15.76 -1.43 4.34
CA GLY A 116 15.85 -2.89 4.39
C GLY A 116 17.20 -3.45 4.82
N GLY A 117 18.08 -2.60 5.38
CA GLY A 117 19.37 -2.97 5.97
C GLY A 117 19.32 -2.99 7.49
#